data_AF-A0A089LE83-F1
#
_entry.id   AF-A0A089LE83-F1
#
_cell.length_a   1.000
_cell.length_b   1.000
_cell.length_c   1.000
_cell.angle_alpha   90.00
_cell.angle_beta   90.00
_cell.angle_gamma   90.00
#
_symmetry.space_group_name_H-M   'P 1'
#
loop_
_entity.id
_entity.type
_entity.pdbx_description
1 polymer ?
#
loop_
_entity_poly.entity_id
_entity_poly.type
_entity_poly.pdbx_seq_one_letter_code
_entity_poly.pdbx_strand_id
1 'polypeptide(L)'
;MKREYGDEQVHVMSGTKDWYDKAGRNPLAEPGFTPQLMARIEQAAEKRSSGKSGQRQRFGRIAGLGGLAAVLLFGVLLWPFGQWGDSNPMGQLAAIFNQSSGAAAVQPSASPAATSSASPQSYNPPIGSVEFEFGGMKYYMPLPSNRDKTKAHAIETSAGIVWSPPPPMVNYSKPKYTHPTEPYTLYLSPKGQPELSEATAKRIYTLPLYAGGSQSYYELGVIFAGGDHVVMTSSTYTLGKGGIRTPVKLSAVNVTAAAAGETVTPVDLFTLKNEHFEYRSYLAIDKVNDNMLLVYYSDNSHNGYDVHGRLYDMATGGIQDVDSKIGMDIQGQQQTATYEVNGTKRKAEVAILLGRKWYSDSDWQSMVYGH
;
A
#
# COMPACT_ATOMS: atom_id res chain seq x y z
N MET A 1 36.32 -58.53 10.55
CA MET A 1 35.79 -58.73 9.19
C MET A 1 35.13 -57.43 8.74
N LYS A 2 35.66 -56.80 7.68
CA LYS A 2 35.09 -55.61 7.02
C LYS A 2 33.99 -56.03 6.04
N ARG A 3 32.85 -55.32 6.02
CA ARG A 3 31.93 -55.12 4.88
C ARG A 3 31.25 -53.76 5.10
N GLU A 4 31.79 -52.71 4.49
CA GLU A 4 31.29 -52.06 3.26
C GLU A 4 29.93 -51.36 3.45
N TYR A 5 30.02 -50.03 3.54
CA TYR A 5 28.92 -49.08 3.41
C TYR A 5 28.50 -49.00 1.93
N GLY A 6 27.22 -49.21 1.65
CA GLY A 6 26.61 -48.90 0.36
C GLY A 6 25.97 -47.51 0.40
N ASP A 7 26.42 -46.63 -0.49
CA ASP A 7 25.81 -45.33 -0.79
C ASP A 7 24.37 -45.50 -1.29
N GLU A 8 23.40 -44.92 -0.58
CA GLU A 8 22.09 -44.62 -1.13
C GLU A 8 22.19 -43.40 -2.04
N GLN A 9 22.32 -43.66 -3.35
CA GLN A 9 22.17 -42.64 -4.38
C GLN A 9 20.76 -42.07 -4.36
N VAL A 10 20.65 -40.78 -4.02
CA VAL A 10 19.49 -39.95 -4.30
C VAL A 10 19.22 -39.99 -5.81
N HIS A 11 18.10 -40.60 -6.19
CA HIS A 11 17.63 -40.64 -7.57
C HIS A 11 17.11 -39.25 -7.96
N VAL A 12 18.03 -38.37 -8.36
CA VAL A 12 17.68 -37.08 -8.98
C VAL A 12 17.12 -37.36 -10.36
N MET A 13 15.89 -36.90 -10.61
CA MET A 13 15.21 -37.01 -11.89
C MET A 13 16.15 -36.60 -13.05
N SER A 14 16.42 -37.56 -13.94
CA SER A 14 17.20 -37.37 -15.16
C SER A 14 16.38 -36.56 -16.18
N GLY A 15 16.35 -35.24 -16.03
CA GLY A 15 15.72 -34.33 -17.00
C GLY A 15 16.32 -32.93 -17.06
N THR A 16 17.28 -32.59 -16.18
CA THR A 16 17.65 -31.19 -15.90
C THR A 16 19.11 -30.82 -16.20
N LYS A 17 19.83 -31.62 -16.99
CA LYS A 17 21.17 -31.29 -17.48
C LYS A 17 21.15 -31.30 -19.00
N ASP A 18 21.05 -30.13 -19.63
CA ASP A 18 21.72 -29.88 -20.93
C ASP A 18 21.49 -28.48 -21.55
N TRP A 19 20.76 -27.58 -20.89
CA TRP A 19 20.41 -26.30 -21.53
C TRP A 19 21.58 -25.31 -21.57
N TYR A 20 22.45 -25.34 -20.56
CA TYR A 20 23.66 -24.51 -20.54
C TYR A 20 24.71 -24.96 -21.57
N ASP A 21 24.86 -26.26 -21.79
CA ASP A 21 25.83 -26.79 -22.77
C ASP A 21 25.41 -26.49 -24.21
N LYS A 22 24.11 -26.48 -24.52
CA LYS A 22 23.58 -26.10 -25.85
C LYS A 22 23.59 -24.60 -26.14
N ALA A 23 23.63 -23.76 -25.10
CA ALA A 23 23.80 -22.31 -25.24
C ALA A 23 25.27 -21.89 -25.43
N GLY A 24 26.19 -22.85 -25.29
CA GLY A 24 27.60 -22.70 -25.60
C GLY A 24 28.46 -22.01 -24.54
N ARG A 25 27.90 -21.45 -23.43
CA ARG A 25 28.68 -20.83 -22.34
C ARG A 25 27.92 -20.78 -21.00
N ASN A 26 28.67 -20.93 -19.90
CA ASN A 26 28.19 -20.93 -18.50
C ASN A 26 27.91 -19.48 -18.01
N PRO A 27 26.70 -19.15 -17.51
CA PRO A 27 26.35 -17.81 -17.06
C PRO A 27 26.96 -17.40 -15.71
N LEU A 28 27.64 -18.31 -15.01
CA LEU A 28 28.40 -17.96 -13.81
C LEU A 28 29.75 -17.28 -14.13
N ALA A 29 30.11 -17.15 -15.40
CA ALA A 29 31.36 -16.53 -15.85
C ALA A 29 31.20 -15.08 -16.34
N GLU A 30 29.97 -14.53 -16.39
CA GLU A 30 29.71 -13.15 -16.82
C GLU A 30 28.80 -12.40 -15.82
N PRO A 31 28.88 -11.05 -15.74
CA PRO A 31 28.11 -10.27 -14.79
C PRO A 31 26.65 -10.14 -15.22
N GLY A 32 25.84 -11.11 -14.84
CA GLY A 32 24.37 -11.01 -14.81
C GLY A 32 23.64 -11.25 -16.14
N PHE A 33 22.30 -11.26 -16.04
CA PHE A 33 21.38 -11.53 -17.15
C PHE A 33 21.37 -10.38 -18.16
N THR A 34 22.28 -10.44 -19.14
CA THR A 34 22.31 -9.45 -20.23
C THR A 34 21.10 -9.64 -21.17
N PRO A 35 20.60 -8.56 -21.81
CA PRO A 35 19.50 -8.64 -22.78
C PRO A 35 19.79 -9.61 -23.94
N GLN A 36 21.06 -9.75 -24.30
CA GLN A 36 21.53 -10.65 -25.36
C GLN A 36 21.39 -12.13 -24.97
N LEU A 37 21.58 -12.45 -23.68
CA LEU A 37 21.34 -13.79 -23.15
C LEU A 37 19.85 -14.13 -23.15
N MET A 38 19.01 -13.18 -22.72
CA MET A 38 17.55 -13.34 -22.70
C MET A 38 16.99 -13.57 -24.12
N ALA A 39 17.43 -12.78 -25.10
CA ALA A 39 17.00 -12.94 -26.49
C ALA A 39 17.32 -14.32 -27.07
N ARG A 40 18.44 -14.94 -26.68
CA ARG A 40 18.80 -16.29 -27.14
C ARG A 40 18.01 -17.38 -26.43
N ILE A 41 17.68 -17.19 -25.15
CA ILE A 41 16.81 -18.11 -24.40
C ILE A 41 15.42 -18.16 -25.03
N GLU A 42 14.86 -17.00 -25.39
CA GLU A 42 13.57 -16.92 -26.10
C GLU A 42 13.63 -17.62 -27.46
N GLN A 43 14.69 -17.39 -28.23
CA GLN A 43 14.88 -18.02 -29.54
C GLN A 43 15.04 -19.55 -29.46
N ALA A 44 15.63 -20.05 -28.37
CA ALA A 44 15.76 -21.48 -28.11
C ALA A 44 14.44 -22.12 -27.64
N ALA A 45 13.60 -21.37 -26.92
CA ALA A 45 12.28 -21.81 -26.48
C ALA A 45 11.29 -21.93 -27.65
N GLU A 46 11.33 -20.99 -28.61
CA GLU A 46 10.48 -21.02 -29.81
C GLU A 46 10.79 -22.20 -30.74
N LYS A 47 12.06 -22.63 -30.83
CA LYS A 47 12.42 -23.81 -31.63
C LYS A 47 11.86 -25.14 -31.09
N ARG A 48 11.39 -25.17 -29.84
CA ARG A 48 10.82 -26.37 -29.21
C ARG A 48 9.29 -26.47 -29.36
N SER A 49 8.59 -25.40 -29.74
CA SER A 49 7.12 -25.41 -29.92
C SER A 49 6.66 -25.90 -31.31
N SER A 50 7.58 -26.18 -32.24
CA SER A 50 7.26 -26.70 -33.58
C SER A 50 7.25 -28.24 -33.70
N GLY A 51 7.11 -28.95 -32.57
CA GLY A 51 7.01 -30.41 -32.53
C GLY A 51 5.57 -30.94 -32.56
N LYS A 52 5.02 -31.13 -33.77
CA LYS A 52 3.86 -31.99 -34.14
C LYS A 52 2.48 -31.72 -33.49
N SER A 53 1.57 -31.15 -34.29
CA SER A 53 0.24 -31.73 -34.54
C SER A 53 -0.30 -31.22 -35.87
N GLY A 54 -0.66 -32.13 -36.77
CA GLY A 54 -0.98 -31.81 -38.16
C GLY A 54 -2.33 -31.14 -38.34
N GLN A 55 -2.37 -30.09 -39.17
CA GLN A 55 -3.54 -29.78 -39.96
C GLN A 55 -3.13 -28.98 -41.21
N ARG A 56 -3.46 -29.53 -42.37
CA ARG A 56 -3.33 -28.88 -43.68
C ARG A 56 -4.17 -27.61 -43.70
N GLN A 57 -3.57 -26.44 -43.85
CA GLN A 57 -4.16 -25.37 -44.65
C GLN A 57 -3.09 -24.66 -45.48
N ARG A 58 -3.37 -24.61 -46.78
CA ARG A 58 -2.67 -23.85 -47.81
C ARG A 58 -2.87 -22.37 -47.52
N PHE A 59 -1.79 -21.59 -47.55
CA PHE A 59 -1.64 -20.22 -48.10
C PHE A 59 -0.15 -19.93 -47.89
N GLY A 60 0.69 -19.84 -48.92
CA GLY A 60 0.62 -18.81 -49.94
C GLY A 60 1.60 -17.72 -49.56
N ARG A 61 2.85 -17.86 -50.04
CA ARG A 61 3.86 -16.82 -50.31
C ARG A 61 3.75 -15.52 -49.48
N ILE A 62 4.75 -15.27 -48.63
CA ILE A 62 5.65 -14.10 -48.66
C ILE A 62 6.74 -14.38 -47.62
N ALA A 63 7.92 -14.74 -48.13
CA ALA A 63 9.19 -14.53 -47.44
C ALA A 63 9.81 -13.29 -48.08
N GLY A 64 10.24 -12.33 -47.27
CA GLY A 64 11.03 -11.20 -47.75
C GLY A 64 10.99 -10.01 -46.82
N LEU A 65 12.18 -9.54 -46.44
CA LEU A 65 12.50 -8.36 -45.61
C LEU A 65 12.37 -8.64 -44.11
N GLY A 66 13.41 -9.11 -43.41
CA GLY A 66 14.81 -8.73 -43.60
C GLY A 66 14.98 -7.28 -43.12
N GLY A 67 15.52 -7.13 -41.91
CA GLY A 67 15.46 -5.90 -41.14
C GLY A 67 16.22 -4.72 -41.70
N LEU A 68 15.85 -3.55 -41.19
CA LEU A 68 16.66 -2.33 -41.10
C LEU A 68 15.78 -1.26 -40.46
N ALA A 69 15.99 -0.94 -39.18
CA ALA A 69 15.80 0.39 -38.58
C ALA A 69 15.99 0.35 -37.05
N ALA A 70 17.07 -0.25 -36.59
CA ALA A 70 17.68 0.09 -35.30
C ALA A 70 18.77 1.16 -35.54
N VAL A 71 18.40 2.28 -36.16
CA VAL A 71 19.19 3.53 -36.24
C VAL A 71 18.21 4.70 -36.44
N LEU A 72 17.35 4.97 -35.46
CA LEU A 72 16.61 6.24 -35.34
C LEU A 72 16.44 6.62 -33.87
N LEU A 73 17.52 6.50 -33.08
CA LEU A 73 17.56 6.93 -31.68
C LEU A 73 18.95 7.48 -31.29
N PHE A 74 19.57 8.24 -32.20
CA PHE A 74 20.78 9.03 -31.91
C PHE A 74 20.86 10.30 -32.78
N GLY A 75 19.78 11.07 -32.85
CA GLY A 75 19.77 12.23 -33.75
C GLY A 75 18.69 13.27 -33.53
N VAL A 76 18.34 13.62 -32.28
CA VAL A 76 17.76 14.95 -31.97
C VAL A 76 18.11 15.35 -30.53
N LEU A 77 19.36 15.71 -30.30
CA LEU A 77 19.74 16.68 -29.28
C LEU A 77 20.59 17.74 -29.97
N LEU A 78 19.92 18.88 -30.22
CA LEU A 78 20.46 20.23 -30.40
C LEU A 78 21.18 20.54 -31.74
N TRP A 79 20.51 21.24 -32.66
CA TRP A 79 20.94 22.61 -33.02
C TRP A 79 19.83 23.45 -33.70
N PRO A 80 19.80 24.79 -33.51
CA PRO A 80 18.71 25.70 -33.88
C PRO A 80 18.99 26.55 -35.13
N PHE A 81 17.92 27.15 -35.65
CA PHE A 81 17.85 28.40 -36.45
C PHE A 81 16.48 29.02 -36.13
N GLY A 82 16.25 30.30 -35.83
CA GLY A 82 17.04 31.51 -35.56
C GLY A 82 16.12 32.42 -34.69
N GLN A 83 16.58 33.50 -34.03
CA GLN A 83 16.99 34.75 -34.67
C GLN A 83 17.78 35.63 -33.68
N TRP A 84 18.68 36.43 -34.25
CA TRP A 84 19.86 37.14 -33.72
C TRP A 84 19.71 38.19 -32.61
N GLY A 85 20.82 38.38 -31.88
CA GLY A 85 21.10 39.59 -31.08
C GLY A 85 22.37 39.49 -30.22
N ASP A 86 23.55 39.65 -30.85
CA ASP A 86 24.85 40.13 -30.36
C ASP A 86 25.30 39.93 -28.88
N SER A 87 26.41 39.18 -28.72
CA SER A 87 27.73 39.67 -28.24
C SER A 87 28.53 38.70 -27.34
N ASN A 88 29.71 38.31 -27.85
CA ASN A 88 30.97 37.90 -27.21
C ASN A 88 31.01 36.98 -25.96
N PRO A 89 31.37 35.70 -26.13
CA PRO A 89 31.73 34.77 -25.05
C PRO A 89 33.24 34.75 -24.80
N MET A 90 33.77 35.79 -24.15
CA MET A 90 35.13 35.75 -23.58
C MET A 90 35.22 36.31 -22.15
N GLY A 91 34.12 36.20 -21.39
CA GLY A 91 33.99 36.74 -20.03
C GLY A 91 33.40 35.80 -18.97
N GLN A 92 33.09 34.53 -19.27
CA GLN A 92 32.36 33.64 -18.34
C GLN A 92 33.17 32.45 -17.80
N LEU A 93 34.50 32.57 -17.70
CA LEU A 93 35.34 31.60 -16.98
C LEU A 93 36.09 32.20 -15.78
N ALA A 94 35.77 33.43 -15.36
CA ALA A 94 36.42 34.10 -14.23
C ALA A 94 35.55 34.21 -12.95
N ALA A 95 34.33 33.67 -12.92
CA ALA A 95 33.40 33.86 -11.80
C ALA A 95 33.33 32.69 -10.80
N ILE A 96 34.14 31.63 -10.96
CA ILE A 96 34.08 30.43 -10.11
C ILE A 96 35.20 30.39 -9.04
N PHE A 97 36.19 31.28 -9.09
CA PHE A 97 37.25 31.35 -8.09
C PHE A 97 37.54 32.80 -7.70
N ASN A 98 36.67 33.39 -6.86
CA ASN A 98 37.04 34.44 -5.90
C ASN A 98 35.79 34.88 -5.11
N GLN A 99 35.66 34.44 -3.87
CA GLN A 99 35.38 35.33 -2.72
C GLN A 99 35.30 34.50 -1.43
N SER A 100 36.44 34.39 -0.78
CA SER A 100 36.52 34.17 0.66
C SER A 100 36.82 35.50 1.36
N SER A 101 36.10 35.73 2.46
CA SER A 101 36.49 36.54 3.64
C SER A 101 36.22 38.04 3.61
N GLY A 102 35.22 38.45 4.41
CA GLY A 102 35.03 39.82 4.88
C GLY A 102 33.88 39.89 5.89
N ALA A 103 34.21 39.87 7.17
CA ALA A 103 33.28 39.83 8.31
C ALA A 103 32.35 41.05 8.41
N ALA A 104 31.10 40.83 8.79
CA ALA A 104 30.23 41.82 9.43
C ALA A 104 29.24 41.13 10.39
N ALA A 105 28.97 41.82 11.48
CA ALA A 105 28.42 41.37 12.76
C ALA A 105 27.11 40.53 12.71
N VAL A 106 27.06 39.58 13.65
CA VAL A 106 25.90 38.77 14.02
C VAL A 106 24.86 39.65 14.72
N GLN A 107 23.65 39.70 14.17
CA GLN A 107 22.44 40.13 14.86
C GLN A 107 21.46 38.95 14.86
N PRO A 108 20.97 38.46 16.02
CA PRO A 108 20.05 37.33 16.04
C PRO A 108 18.66 37.82 15.62
N SER A 109 18.28 37.55 14.37
CA SER A 109 16.90 37.72 13.92
C SER A 109 16.07 36.52 14.36
N ALA A 110 15.01 36.86 15.08
CA ALA A 110 13.96 36.06 15.68
C ALA A 110 13.54 34.78 14.95
N SER A 111 13.19 33.78 15.76
CA SER A 111 12.36 32.62 15.42
C SER A 111 11.24 32.96 14.42
N PRO A 112 10.94 32.10 13.44
CA PRO A 112 9.73 32.25 12.65
C PRO A 112 8.52 32.09 13.60
N ALA A 113 7.92 33.21 13.96
CA ALA A 113 6.56 33.25 14.47
C ALA A 113 5.62 32.74 13.37
N ALA A 114 4.65 31.93 13.76
CA ALA A 114 3.59 31.45 12.90
C ALA A 114 2.88 32.62 12.21
N THR A 115 3.16 32.83 10.92
CA THR A 115 2.35 33.65 10.03
C THR A 115 1.17 32.82 9.55
N SER A 116 0.19 32.68 10.44
CA SER A 116 -1.19 32.34 10.08
C SER A 116 -1.82 33.55 9.36
N SER A 117 -1.62 33.61 8.05
CA SER A 117 -2.43 34.43 7.13
C SER A 117 -2.32 33.87 5.72
N ALA A 118 -2.73 32.62 5.53
CA ALA A 118 -3.10 32.12 4.22
C ALA A 118 -4.51 32.60 3.93
N SER A 119 -4.68 33.41 2.88
CA SER A 119 -5.96 33.67 2.23
C SER A 119 -6.73 32.36 2.10
N PRO A 120 -8.07 32.32 2.30
CA PRO A 120 -8.81 31.09 2.10
C PRO A 120 -8.60 30.66 0.64
N GLN A 121 -7.80 29.60 0.43
CA GLN A 121 -7.72 28.95 -0.86
C GLN A 121 -9.16 28.57 -1.20
N SER A 122 -9.70 29.20 -2.25
CA SER A 122 -11.04 28.89 -2.73
C SER A 122 -11.09 27.38 -3.00
N TYR A 123 -12.00 26.68 -2.33
CA TYR A 123 -12.23 25.26 -2.56
C TYR A 123 -12.64 25.05 -4.02
N ASN A 124 -11.70 24.61 -4.85
CA ASN A 124 -11.89 24.38 -6.26
C ASN A 124 -11.09 23.13 -6.68
N PRO A 125 -11.59 21.93 -6.36
CA PRO A 125 -10.86 20.70 -6.59
C PRO A 125 -10.60 20.51 -8.09
N PRO A 126 -9.35 20.21 -8.50
CA PRO A 126 -9.06 19.87 -9.89
C PRO A 126 -9.89 18.68 -10.38
N ILE A 127 -10.25 18.68 -11.66
CA ILE A 127 -10.91 17.53 -12.30
C ILE A 127 -10.05 16.29 -12.08
N GLY A 128 -10.68 15.22 -11.59
CA GLY A 128 -9.95 13.99 -11.25
C GLY A 128 -9.66 13.82 -9.76
N SER A 129 -9.91 14.83 -8.93
CA SER A 129 -9.74 14.70 -7.47
C SER A 129 -10.74 13.72 -6.85
N VAL A 130 -10.39 13.22 -5.67
CA VAL A 130 -11.31 12.56 -4.72
C VAL A 130 -11.60 13.54 -3.60
N GLU A 131 -12.86 13.66 -3.22
CA GLU A 131 -13.30 14.59 -2.18
C GLU A 131 -13.65 13.84 -0.90
N PHE A 132 -13.37 14.46 0.24
CA PHE A 132 -13.66 13.96 1.58
C PHE A 132 -14.27 15.07 2.42
N GLU A 133 -15.03 14.72 3.45
CA GLU A 133 -15.60 15.69 4.38
C GLU A 133 -15.32 15.25 5.82
N PHE A 134 -14.67 16.13 6.59
CA PHE A 134 -14.33 15.89 7.99
C PHE A 134 -14.59 17.17 8.80
N GLY A 135 -15.27 17.03 9.94
CA GLY A 135 -15.60 18.18 10.79
C GLY A 135 -16.36 19.30 10.07
N GLY A 136 -17.17 18.98 9.06
CA GLY A 136 -17.89 19.95 8.21
C GLY A 136 -17.01 20.72 7.21
N MET A 137 -15.73 20.36 7.09
CA MET A 137 -14.83 20.91 6.07
C MET A 137 -14.59 19.90 4.94
N LYS A 138 -14.59 20.40 3.72
CA LYS A 138 -14.28 19.61 2.53
C LYS A 138 -12.78 19.61 2.24
N TYR A 139 -12.28 18.43 1.93
CA TYR A 139 -10.91 18.17 1.53
C TYR A 139 -10.90 17.50 0.16
N TYR A 140 -9.83 17.66 -0.60
CA TYR A 140 -9.66 16.99 -1.89
C TYR A 140 -8.24 16.47 -2.07
N MET A 141 -8.13 15.29 -2.65
CA MET A 141 -6.89 14.64 -3.04
C MET A 141 -6.79 14.66 -4.57
N PRO A 142 -5.89 15.49 -5.16
CA PRO A 142 -5.68 15.46 -6.59
C PRO A 142 -5.03 14.13 -6.99
N LEU A 143 -5.65 13.43 -7.95
CA LEU A 143 -5.16 12.15 -8.44
C LEU A 143 -4.95 12.18 -9.96
N PRO A 144 -3.87 11.57 -10.47
CA PRO A 144 -3.74 11.30 -11.89
C PRO A 144 -4.92 10.45 -12.41
N SER A 145 -5.30 10.65 -13.67
CA SER A 145 -6.46 9.96 -14.29
C SER A 145 -6.33 8.43 -14.36
N ASN A 146 -5.12 7.89 -14.22
CA ASN A 146 -4.84 6.45 -14.23
C ASN A 146 -4.96 5.79 -12.85
N ARG A 147 -5.41 6.52 -11.82
CA ARG A 147 -5.58 6.01 -10.46
C ARG A 147 -7.02 5.58 -10.19
N ASP A 148 -7.17 4.48 -9.46
CA ASP A 148 -8.46 4.01 -8.96
C ASP A 148 -8.87 4.82 -7.73
N LYS A 149 -9.76 5.78 -7.94
CA LYS A 149 -10.31 6.67 -6.90
C LYS A 149 -10.96 5.94 -5.74
N THR A 150 -11.50 4.73 -5.97
CA THR A 150 -12.20 3.96 -4.93
C THR A 150 -11.25 3.43 -3.85
N LYS A 151 -9.94 3.47 -4.12
CA LYS A 151 -8.86 3.06 -3.21
C LYS A 151 -8.12 4.26 -2.59
N ALA A 152 -8.65 5.47 -2.73
CA ALA A 152 -8.13 6.63 -2.03
C ALA A 152 -8.66 6.63 -0.59
N HIS A 153 -7.78 6.86 0.37
CA HIS A 153 -8.12 6.87 1.79
C HIS A 153 -7.77 8.20 2.42
N ALA A 154 -8.66 8.71 3.27
CA ALA A 154 -8.38 9.83 4.15
C ALA A 154 -9.17 9.66 5.46
N ILE A 155 -8.59 10.12 6.56
CA ILE A 155 -9.24 10.09 7.87
C ILE A 155 -8.73 11.23 8.74
N GLU A 156 -9.64 11.84 9.50
CA GLU A 156 -9.28 12.84 10.50
C GLU A 156 -8.78 12.19 11.79
N THR A 157 -7.67 12.71 12.33
CA THR A 157 -7.05 12.29 13.59
C THR A 157 -6.86 13.48 14.54
N SER A 158 -6.33 13.26 15.75
CA SER A 158 -5.96 14.36 16.66
C SER A 158 -4.86 15.25 16.05
N ALA A 159 -3.91 14.65 15.32
CA ALA A 159 -2.73 15.32 14.76
C ALA A 159 -2.94 15.98 13.38
N GLY A 160 -4.02 15.66 12.66
CA GLY A 160 -4.24 16.13 11.29
C GLY A 160 -5.10 15.20 10.46
N ILE A 161 -5.03 15.34 9.13
CA ILE A 161 -5.66 14.42 8.19
C ILE A 161 -4.61 13.41 7.74
N VAL A 162 -4.82 12.13 8.04
CA VAL A 162 -4.01 11.04 7.51
C VAL A 162 -4.64 10.55 6.21
N TRP A 163 -3.85 10.40 5.16
CA TRP A 163 -4.36 9.97 3.87
C TRP A 163 -3.37 9.12 3.09
N SER A 164 -3.89 8.33 2.15
CA SER A 164 -3.11 7.49 1.24
C SER A 164 -3.68 7.62 -0.16
N PRO A 165 -2.89 8.09 -1.15
CA PRO A 165 -3.29 7.96 -2.53
C PRO A 165 -3.22 6.48 -2.95
N PRO A 166 -4.06 6.04 -3.90
CA PRO A 166 -3.91 4.73 -4.50
C PRO A 166 -2.62 4.67 -5.33
N PRO A 167 -1.86 3.56 -5.28
CA PRO A 167 -0.66 3.41 -6.09
C PRO A 167 -0.98 3.28 -7.59
N PRO A 168 -0.01 3.51 -8.48
CA PRO A 168 -0.11 3.12 -9.88
C PRO A 168 -0.31 1.61 -9.96
N MET A 169 -1.24 1.19 -10.80
CA MET A 169 -1.48 -0.23 -11.08
C MET A 169 -1.06 -0.54 -12.51
N VAL A 170 -0.34 -1.66 -12.70
CA VAL A 170 -0.16 -2.25 -14.03
C VAL A 170 -1.24 -3.29 -14.24
N ASN A 171 -1.88 -3.23 -15.41
CA ASN A 171 -2.91 -4.18 -15.81
C ASN A 171 -2.45 -4.97 -17.04
N TYR A 172 -2.23 -6.27 -16.86
CA TYR A 172 -1.93 -7.17 -17.98
C TYR A 172 -3.23 -7.66 -18.62
N SER A 173 -3.15 -8.06 -19.89
CA SER A 173 -4.28 -8.61 -20.65
C SER A 173 -4.88 -9.88 -20.04
N LYS A 174 -4.16 -10.56 -19.13
CA LYS A 174 -4.70 -11.70 -18.38
C LYS A 174 -5.35 -11.21 -17.08
N PRO A 175 -6.61 -11.58 -16.80
CA PRO A 175 -7.25 -11.26 -15.53
C PRO A 175 -6.44 -11.83 -14.35
N LYS A 176 -6.45 -11.14 -13.20
CA LYS A 176 -5.72 -11.51 -11.97
C LYS A 176 -4.20 -11.31 -12.00
N TYR A 177 -3.69 -10.53 -12.96
CA TYR A 177 -2.30 -10.09 -13.01
C TYR A 177 -2.12 -8.61 -12.68
N THR A 178 -3.18 -7.91 -12.28
CA THR A 178 -3.11 -6.50 -11.88
C THR A 178 -2.35 -6.36 -10.56
N HIS A 179 -1.36 -5.48 -10.51
CA HIS A 179 -0.58 -5.22 -9.28
C HIS A 179 -0.11 -3.77 -9.18
N PRO A 180 0.17 -3.27 -7.96
CA PRO A 180 0.78 -1.96 -7.79
C PRO A 180 2.23 -1.98 -8.28
N THR A 181 2.70 -0.86 -8.83
CA THR A 181 4.13 -0.66 -9.15
C THR A 181 4.85 0.17 -8.11
N GLU A 182 4.13 0.82 -7.21
CA GLU A 182 4.67 1.59 -6.09
C GLU A 182 3.93 1.19 -4.81
N PRO A 183 4.56 1.34 -3.63
CA PRO A 183 3.92 1.04 -2.37
C PRO A 183 2.78 2.02 -2.02
N TYR A 184 1.87 1.57 -1.15
CA TYR A 184 0.97 2.47 -0.44
C TYR A 184 1.76 3.32 0.54
N THR A 185 1.45 4.62 0.59
CA THR A 185 2.12 5.58 1.47
C THR A 185 1.10 6.38 2.25
N LEU A 186 1.26 6.43 3.57
CA LEU A 186 0.50 7.28 4.47
C LEU A 186 1.19 8.63 4.60
N TYR A 187 0.42 9.67 4.38
CA TYR A 187 0.79 11.06 4.57
C TYR A 187 -0.06 11.69 5.69
N LEU A 188 0.50 12.70 6.34
CA LEU A 188 -0.16 13.51 7.36
C LEU A 188 -0.16 14.97 6.91
N SER A 189 -1.35 15.52 6.69
CA SER A 189 -1.56 16.94 6.41
C SER A 189 -2.11 17.68 7.64
N PRO A 190 -1.76 18.97 7.83
CA PRO A 190 -2.41 19.81 8.84
C PRO A 190 -3.92 19.92 8.61
N LYS A 191 -4.69 20.12 9.69
CA LYS A 191 -6.12 20.43 9.58
C LYS A 191 -6.34 21.79 8.93
N GLY A 192 -7.46 21.95 8.23
CA GLY A 192 -7.83 23.21 7.60
C GLY A 192 -7.09 23.52 6.30
N GLN A 193 -6.21 22.63 5.83
CA GLN A 193 -5.68 22.66 4.47
C GLN A 193 -6.57 21.78 3.57
N PRO A 194 -7.39 22.33 2.67
CA PRO A 194 -8.33 21.52 1.87
C PRO A 194 -7.63 20.58 0.90
N GLU A 195 -6.47 20.95 0.37
CA GLU A 195 -5.70 20.11 -0.55
C GLU A 195 -4.87 19.07 0.22
N LEU A 196 -5.10 17.80 -0.08
CA LEU A 196 -4.31 16.66 0.40
C LEU A 196 -3.29 16.27 -0.68
N SER A 197 -2.11 16.89 -0.67
CA SER A 197 -1.05 16.62 -1.64
C SER A 197 0.31 16.34 -0.99
N GLU A 198 1.14 15.55 -1.69
CA GLU A 198 2.45 15.12 -1.19
C GLU A 198 3.40 16.31 -0.95
N ALA A 199 3.20 17.41 -1.69
CA ALA A 199 4.03 18.60 -1.61
C ALA A 199 3.91 19.34 -0.26
N THR A 200 2.78 19.20 0.42
CA THR A 200 2.48 19.91 1.67
C THR A 200 2.31 18.99 2.87
N ALA A 201 2.30 17.68 2.63
CA ALA A 201 2.09 16.68 3.66
C ALA A 201 3.41 16.06 4.13
N LYS A 202 3.43 15.60 5.38
CA LYS A 202 4.52 14.79 5.91
C LYS A 202 4.26 13.32 5.58
N ARG A 203 5.20 12.63 4.95
CA ARG A 203 5.16 11.16 4.84
C ARG A 203 5.39 10.53 6.22
N ILE A 204 4.44 9.73 6.70
CA ILE A 204 4.51 9.10 8.03
C ILE A 204 4.82 7.60 7.97
N TYR A 205 4.38 6.91 6.91
CA TYR A 205 4.67 5.48 6.75
C TYR A 205 4.55 5.05 5.28
N THR A 206 5.38 4.09 4.86
CA THR A 206 5.29 3.46 3.54
C THR A 206 5.20 1.95 3.74
N LEU A 207 4.10 1.35 3.28
CA LEU A 207 3.90 -0.09 3.34
C LEU A 207 4.86 -0.76 2.34
N PRO A 208 5.56 -1.85 2.66
CA PRO A 208 6.42 -2.53 1.70
C PRO A 208 5.64 -2.91 0.43
N LEU A 209 6.24 -2.76 -0.75
CA LEU A 209 5.58 -3.18 -2.00
C LEU A 209 5.44 -4.71 -2.06
N TYR A 210 6.52 -5.42 -1.76
CA TYR A 210 6.61 -6.87 -1.86
C TYR A 210 6.40 -7.56 -0.51
N ALA A 211 5.60 -8.63 -0.54
CA ALA A 211 5.29 -9.48 0.61
C ALA A 211 6.11 -10.78 0.58
N GLY A 212 7.43 -10.65 0.73
CA GLY A 212 8.36 -11.78 0.82
C GLY A 212 8.73 -12.47 -0.50
N GLY A 213 8.06 -12.15 -1.62
CA GLY A 213 8.37 -12.68 -2.95
C GLY A 213 8.12 -11.67 -4.07
N SER A 214 8.76 -11.84 -5.23
CA SER A 214 8.70 -10.91 -6.36
C SER A 214 7.33 -10.82 -7.06
N GLN A 215 6.42 -11.73 -6.74
CA GLN A 215 5.05 -11.77 -7.27
C GLN A 215 3.99 -11.65 -6.16
N SER A 216 4.42 -11.36 -4.94
CA SER A 216 3.54 -11.21 -3.77
C SER A 216 3.55 -9.76 -3.35
N TYR A 217 2.37 -9.14 -3.28
CA TYR A 217 2.23 -7.71 -3.05
C TYR A 217 1.40 -7.45 -1.80
N TYR A 218 1.75 -6.40 -1.06
CA TYR A 218 0.87 -5.87 -0.03
C TYR A 218 -0.26 -5.05 -0.66
N GLU A 219 -1.42 -5.10 -0.01
CA GLU A 219 -2.57 -4.26 -0.29
C GLU A 219 -3.02 -3.60 1.00
N LEU A 220 -3.11 -2.26 0.98
CA LEU A 220 -3.77 -1.49 2.01
C LEU A 220 -5.29 -1.66 1.85
N GLY A 221 -5.96 -1.99 2.94
CA GLY A 221 -7.42 -1.97 3.03
C GLY A 221 -7.90 -0.62 3.57
N VAL A 222 -8.84 -0.65 4.50
CA VAL A 222 -9.35 0.54 5.18
C VAL A 222 -8.35 1.07 6.21
N ILE A 223 -8.43 2.39 6.45
CA ILE A 223 -7.82 3.09 7.59
C ILE A 223 -8.92 3.73 8.43
N PHE A 224 -8.73 3.82 9.74
CA PHE A 224 -9.67 4.47 10.66
C PHE A 224 -8.94 5.14 11.82
N ALA A 225 -9.58 6.16 12.40
CA ALA A 225 -9.01 6.98 13.46
C ALA A 225 -8.96 6.23 14.79
N GLY A 226 -7.78 6.14 15.38
CA GLY A 226 -7.47 5.51 16.66
C GLY A 226 -7.15 6.51 17.77
N GLY A 227 -7.66 7.74 17.72
CA GLY A 227 -7.21 8.81 18.62
C GLY A 227 -5.85 9.34 18.19
N ASP A 228 -4.81 9.06 18.98
CA ASP A 228 -3.41 9.40 18.67
C ASP A 228 -2.76 8.43 17.69
N HIS A 229 -3.52 7.46 17.22
CA HIS A 229 -3.10 6.46 16.25
C HIS A 229 -3.98 6.51 15.00
N VAL A 230 -3.47 6.01 13.89
CA VAL A 230 -4.27 5.51 12.78
C VAL A 230 -4.17 3.99 12.76
N VAL A 231 -5.31 3.31 12.71
CA VAL A 231 -5.33 1.86 12.52
C VAL A 231 -5.54 1.58 11.04
N MET A 232 -4.71 0.70 10.48
CA MET A 232 -4.78 0.28 9.10
C MET A 232 -4.99 -1.23 9.00
N THR A 233 -5.75 -1.62 7.99
CA THR A 233 -5.85 -3.01 7.57
C THR A 233 -4.91 -3.25 6.39
N SER A 234 -4.24 -4.40 6.37
CA SER A 234 -3.44 -4.83 5.22
C SER A 234 -3.65 -6.29 4.93
N SER A 235 -3.50 -6.67 3.67
CA SER A 235 -3.46 -8.07 3.26
C SER A 235 -2.38 -8.24 2.19
N THR A 236 -2.11 -9.48 1.80
CA THR A 236 -1.19 -9.77 0.71
C THR A 236 -1.87 -10.66 -0.30
N TYR A 237 -1.45 -10.55 -1.56
CA TYR A 237 -1.90 -11.46 -2.62
C TYR A 237 -0.72 -11.81 -3.52
N THR A 238 -0.80 -12.96 -4.19
CA THR A 238 0.21 -13.42 -5.13
C THR A 238 -0.36 -13.52 -6.54
N LEU A 239 0.35 -12.98 -7.53
CA LEU A 239 -0.07 -13.04 -8.93
C LEU A 239 -0.27 -14.48 -9.40
N GLY A 240 -1.26 -14.68 -10.26
CA GLY A 240 -1.61 -16.00 -10.79
C GLY A 240 -2.31 -16.94 -9.79
N LYS A 241 -2.29 -16.68 -8.49
CA LYS A 241 -2.92 -17.54 -7.46
C LYS A 241 -4.41 -17.26 -7.20
N GLY A 242 -5.14 -16.81 -8.22
CA GLY A 242 -6.60 -16.86 -8.19
C GLY A 242 -7.33 -15.87 -7.27
N GLY A 243 -6.69 -14.82 -6.76
CA GLY A 243 -7.33 -13.85 -5.85
C GLY A 243 -7.38 -14.29 -4.38
N ILE A 244 -6.62 -15.33 -4.02
CA ILE A 244 -6.44 -15.74 -2.63
C ILE A 244 -5.61 -14.67 -1.92
N ARG A 245 -6.26 -13.91 -1.05
CA ARG A 245 -5.60 -12.97 -0.15
C ARG A 245 -5.23 -13.66 1.15
N THR A 246 -4.12 -13.25 1.77
CA THR A 246 -3.85 -13.64 3.16
C THR A 246 -4.91 -13.05 4.10
N PRO A 247 -5.09 -13.65 5.28
CA PRO A 247 -5.82 -13.04 6.39
C PRO A 247 -5.47 -11.55 6.55
N VAL A 248 -6.49 -10.74 6.83
CA VAL A 248 -6.33 -9.29 7.00
C VAL A 248 -5.63 -9.01 8.32
N LYS A 249 -4.52 -8.28 8.26
CA LYS A 249 -3.74 -7.83 9.40
C LYS A 249 -4.14 -6.41 9.80
N LEU A 250 -4.29 -6.18 11.09
CA LEU A 250 -4.49 -4.86 11.70
C LEU A 250 -3.20 -4.41 12.35
N SER A 251 -2.80 -3.18 12.05
CA SER A 251 -1.67 -2.52 12.68
C SER A 251 -2.02 -1.06 13.00
N ALA A 252 -1.45 -0.51 14.07
CA ALA A 252 -1.57 0.89 14.43
C ALA A 252 -0.28 1.66 14.13
N VAL A 253 -0.41 2.91 13.69
CA VAL A 253 0.69 3.86 13.51
C VAL A 253 0.43 5.05 14.41
N ASN A 254 1.38 5.38 15.28
CA ASN A 254 1.28 6.55 16.16
C ASN A 254 1.43 7.84 15.34
N VAL A 255 0.35 8.61 15.21
CA VAL A 255 0.33 9.80 14.36
C VAL A 255 0.82 11.04 15.10
N THR A 256 0.72 11.09 16.42
CA THR A 256 1.22 12.22 17.23
C THR A 256 2.74 12.22 17.30
N ALA A 257 3.36 11.06 17.49
CA ALA A 257 4.82 10.88 17.39
C ALA A 257 5.31 11.22 15.97
N ALA A 258 4.59 10.77 14.94
CA ALA A 258 4.91 11.12 13.56
C ALA A 258 4.80 12.64 13.33
N ALA A 259 3.79 13.32 13.87
CA ALA A 259 3.67 14.77 13.79
C ALA A 259 4.84 15.49 14.50
N ALA A 260 5.29 14.96 15.63
CA ALA A 260 6.39 15.51 16.43
C ALA A 260 7.78 15.40 15.78
N GLY A 261 7.92 14.66 14.67
CA GLY A 261 9.22 14.49 14.01
C GLY A 261 9.75 13.06 14.03
N GLU A 262 9.14 12.18 14.83
CA GLU A 262 9.69 10.87 15.11
C GLU A 262 9.51 9.89 13.94
N THR A 263 10.41 8.92 13.86
CA THR A 263 10.27 7.78 12.95
C THR A 263 9.35 6.77 13.60
N VAL A 264 8.22 6.49 12.96
CA VAL A 264 7.20 5.58 13.50
C VAL A 264 7.21 4.26 12.74
N THR A 265 7.08 3.17 13.48
CA THR A 265 6.90 1.83 12.95
C THR A 265 5.54 1.30 13.34
N PRO A 266 4.77 0.69 12.43
CA PRO A 266 3.48 0.12 12.78
C PRO A 266 3.61 -0.96 13.84
N VAL A 267 2.69 -0.92 14.81
CA VAL A 267 2.51 -1.93 15.83
C VAL A 267 1.46 -2.91 15.36
N ASP A 268 1.79 -4.19 15.37
CA ASP A 268 0.86 -5.24 14.99
C ASP A 268 -0.15 -5.48 16.11
N LEU A 269 -1.44 -5.39 15.79
CA LEU A 269 -2.52 -5.60 16.76
C LEU A 269 -3.11 -7.00 16.61
N PHE A 270 -3.58 -7.33 15.41
CA PHE A 270 -4.35 -8.54 15.21
C PHE A 270 -4.33 -9.04 13.77
N THR A 271 -4.67 -10.31 13.56
CA THR A 271 -4.94 -10.87 12.23
C THR A 271 -6.32 -11.50 12.21
N LEU A 272 -7.21 -10.95 11.39
CA LEU A 272 -8.58 -11.43 11.21
C LEU A 272 -8.59 -12.83 10.62
N LYS A 273 -9.20 -13.76 11.34
CA LYS A 273 -9.48 -15.12 10.88
C LYS A 273 -10.92 -15.26 10.41
N ASN A 274 -11.20 -16.31 9.64
CA ASN A 274 -12.53 -16.58 9.07
C ASN A 274 -13.66 -16.60 10.12
N GLU A 275 -13.39 -17.10 11.32
CA GLU A 275 -14.34 -17.14 12.44
C GLU A 275 -14.92 -15.76 12.83
N HIS A 276 -14.16 -14.68 12.63
CA HIS A 276 -14.63 -13.32 12.95
C HIS A 276 -15.67 -12.80 11.95
N PHE A 277 -15.80 -13.41 10.78
CA PHE A 277 -16.70 -12.93 9.73
C PHE A 277 -18.05 -13.65 9.72
N GLU A 278 -18.27 -14.64 10.59
CA GLU A 278 -19.52 -15.39 10.61
C GLU A 278 -20.58 -14.68 11.44
N TYR A 279 -20.31 -14.50 12.73
CA TYR A 279 -21.21 -13.89 13.71
C TYR A 279 -21.07 -12.38 13.75
N ARG A 280 -21.91 -11.70 14.54
CA ARG A 280 -21.95 -10.24 14.73
C ARG A 280 -20.69 -9.66 15.40
N SER A 281 -19.51 -10.09 15.00
CA SER A 281 -18.22 -9.57 15.46
C SER A 281 -17.97 -8.17 14.89
N TYR A 282 -17.21 -7.36 15.61
CA TYR A 282 -16.88 -6.01 15.23
C TYR A 282 -15.59 -5.52 15.89
N LEU A 283 -15.05 -4.44 15.35
CA LEU A 283 -13.95 -3.68 15.90
C LEU A 283 -14.44 -2.32 16.36
N ALA A 284 -14.03 -1.90 17.55
CA ALA A 284 -14.32 -0.59 18.09
C ALA A 284 -13.05 0.09 18.60
N ILE A 285 -13.06 1.42 18.64
CA ILE A 285 -11.93 2.26 19.06
C ILE A 285 -12.30 3.00 20.34
N ASP A 286 -11.56 2.72 21.41
CA ASP A 286 -11.54 3.55 22.61
C ASP A 286 -10.45 4.59 22.46
N LYS A 287 -10.82 5.76 21.91
CA LYS A 287 -9.93 6.89 21.68
C LYS A 287 -9.41 7.52 22.97
N VAL A 288 -10.06 7.28 24.11
CA VAL A 288 -9.67 7.86 25.41
C VAL A 288 -8.53 7.08 26.03
N ASN A 289 -8.51 5.77 25.81
CA ASN A 289 -7.53 4.86 26.40
C ASN A 289 -6.55 4.30 25.36
N ASP A 290 -6.52 4.83 24.13
CA ASP A 290 -5.69 4.34 23.02
C ASP A 290 -5.77 2.81 22.80
N ASN A 291 -6.99 2.27 22.91
CA ASN A 291 -7.24 0.84 22.76
C ASN A 291 -8.15 0.55 21.56
N MET A 292 -7.87 -0.56 20.88
CA MET A 292 -8.79 -1.19 19.94
C MET A 292 -9.48 -2.38 20.62
N LEU A 293 -10.81 -2.37 20.66
CA LEU A 293 -11.63 -3.47 21.14
C LEU A 293 -12.04 -4.37 19.97
N LEU A 294 -11.68 -5.65 20.01
CA LEU A 294 -12.28 -6.69 19.19
C LEU A 294 -13.37 -7.39 19.99
N VAL A 295 -14.58 -7.43 19.44
CA VAL A 295 -15.68 -8.23 19.98
C VAL A 295 -15.99 -9.33 18.98
N TYR A 296 -15.98 -10.57 19.44
CA TYR A 296 -16.20 -11.74 18.60
C TYR A 296 -17.00 -12.81 19.34
N TYR A 297 -17.59 -13.73 18.59
CA TYR A 297 -18.50 -14.74 19.12
C TYR A 297 -17.96 -16.13 18.83
N SER A 298 -18.14 -17.06 19.77
CA SER A 298 -17.89 -18.49 19.56
C SER A 298 -19.17 -19.28 19.81
N ASP A 299 -19.37 -20.38 19.06
CA ASP A 299 -20.43 -21.34 19.33
C ASP A 299 -20.18 -22.02 20.69
N ASN A 300 -21.20 -22.07 21.55
CA ASN A 300 -21.11 -22.69 22.86
C ASN A 300 -21.69 -24.12 22.93
N SER A 301 -21.86 -24.78 21.77
CA SER A 301 -22.35 -26.16 21.58
C SER A 301 -23.79 -26.44 22.03
N HIS A 302 -24.47 -25.44 22.61
CA HIS A 302 -25.85 -25.54 23.11
C HIS A 302 -26.82 -24.66 22.29
N ASN A 303 -26.55 -24.47 20.99
CA ASN A 303 -27.27 -23.52 20.12
C ASN A 303 -27.21 -22.05 20.58
N GLY A 304 -26.22 -21.70 21.40
CA GLY A 304 -25.94 -20.34 21.84
C GLY A 304 -24.58 -19.85 21.37
N TYR A 305 -24.27 -18.60 21.71
CA TYR A 305 -22.97 -18.01 21.42
C TYR A 305 -22.41 -17.35 22.67
N ASP A 306 -21.14 -17.55 22.91
CA ASP A 306 -20.40 -16.80 23.92
C ASP A 306 -19.79 -15.56 23.29
N VAL A 307 -19.89 -14.43 23.98
CA VAL A 307 -19.35 -13.15 23.54
C VAL A 307 -17.99 -12.96 24.20
N HIS A 308 -16.98 -12.70 23.38
CA HIS A 308 -15.62 -12.44 23.83
C HIS A 308 -15.24 -11.00 23.48
N GLY A 309 -14.56 -10.33 24.39
CA GLY A 309 -13.93 -9.05 24.13
C GLY A 309 -12.43 -9.15 24.35
N ARG A 310 -11.67 -8.48 23.48
CA ARG A 310 -10.23 -8.36 23.62
C ARG A 310 -9.78 -6.96 23.26
N LEU A 311 -9.05 -6.34 24.17
CA LEU A 311 -8.42 -5.05 23.98
C LEU A 311 -7.00 -5.24 23.46
N TYR A 312 -6.64 -4.37 22.53
CA TYR A 312 -5.30 -4.22 22.00
C TYR A 312 -4.86 -2.79 22.26
N ASP A 313 -3.80 -2.65 23.03
CA ASP A 313 -3.12 -1.36 23.25
C ASP A 313 -2.46 -0.95 21.92
N MET A 314 -2.86 0.21 21.38
CA MET A 314 -2.42 0.61 20.04
C MET A 314 -0.96 1.09 20.01
N ALA A 315 -0.38 1.44 21.15
CA ALA A 315 0.99 1.91 21.26
C ALA A 315 1.99 0.76 21.42
N THR A 316 1.59 -0.34 22.06
CA THR A 316 2.48 -1.44 22.44
C THR A 316 2.12 -2.78 21.81
N GLY A 317 0.88 -2.95 21.35
CA GLY A 317 0.34 -4.23 20.89
C GLY A 317 -0.02 -5.17 22.06
N GLY A 318 0.02 -4.66 23.29
CA GLY A 318 -0.38 -5.39 24.49
C GLY A 318 -1.83 -5.85 24.41
N ILE A 319 -2.12 -7.04 24.96
CA ILE A 319 -3.43 -7.69 24.86
C ILE A 319 -4.03 -7.83 26.26
N GLN A 320 -5.31 -7.51 26.38
CA GLN A 320 -6.10 -7.77 27.58
C GLN A 320 -7.48 -8.34 27.20
N ASP A 321 -7.84 -9.50 27.75
CA ASP A 321 -9.18 -10.04 27.61
C ASP A 321 -10.18 -9.24 28.49
N VAL A 322 -11.42 -9.13 28.01
CA VAL A 322 -12.50 -8.38 28.65
C VAL A 322 -13.53 -9.37 29.18
N ASP A 323 -13.52 -9.59 30.48
CA ASP A 323 -14.39 -10.58 31.15
C ASP A 323 -15.81 -10.06 31.47
N SER A 324 -16.11 -8.81 31.09
CA SER A 324 -17.36 -8.15 31.42
C SER A 324 -18.43 -8.29 30.34
N LYS A 325 -19.68 -7.96 30.70
CA LYS A 325 -20.78 -7.88 29.72
C LYS A 325 -20.51 -6.74 28.74
N ILE A 326 -20.28 -7.10 27.48
CA ILE A 326 -20.13 -6.15 26.38
C ILE A 326 -21.51 -5.84 25.81
N GLY A 327 -21.87 -4.57 25.79
CA GLY A 327 -23.09 -4.06 25.18
C GLY A 327 -22.78 -3.19 23.97
N MET A 328 -23.76 -2.98 23.10
CA MET A 328 -23.67 -2.03 22.01
C MET A 328 -24.91 -1.15 21.98
N ASP A 329 -24.70 0.15 21.99
CA ASP A 329 -25.74 1.17 21.81
C ASP A 329 -25.72 1.67 20.37
N ILE A 330 -26.89 1.94 19.80
CA ILE A 330 -27.09 2.28 18.40
C ILE A 330 -27.92 3.55 18.35
N GLN A 331 -27.32 4.61 17.82
CA GLN A 331 -27.96 5.91 17.67
C GLN A 331 -27.86 6.34 16.21
N GLY A 332 -28.86 5.96 15.43
CA GLY A 332 -28.85 6.13 13.97
C GLY A 332 -27.72 5.35 13.32
N GLN A 333 -26.83 6.04 12.61
CA GLN A 333 -25.65 5.43 11.98
C GLN A 333 -24.46 5.25 12.93
N GLN A 334 -24.48 5.89 14.11
CA GLN A 334 -23.40 5.76 15.09
C GLN A 334 -23.65 4.58 16.01
N GLN A 335 -22.61 3.77 16.22
CA GLN A 335 -22.65 2.59 17.06
C GLN A 335 -21.55 2.70 18.12
N THR A 336 -21.91 2.53 19.39
CA THR A 336 -20.99 2.65 20.52
C THR A 336 -20.99 1.36 21.32
N ALA A 337 -19.83 0.71 21.40
CA ALA A 337 -19.62 -0.41 22.31
C ALA A 337 -19.44 0.11 23.74
N THR A 338 -20.05 -0.59 24.70
CA THR A 338 -19.90 -0.35 26.13
C THR A 338 -19.31 -1.60 26.76
N TYR A 339 -18.27 -1.43 27.57
CA TYR A 339 -17.54 -2.54 28.19
C TYR A 339 -16.94 -2.11 29.52
N GLU A 340 -16.45 -3.04 30.33
CA GLU A 340 -15.87 -2.76 31.64
C GLU A 340 -14.51 -3.42 31.79
N VAL A 341 -13.54 -2.66 32.31
CA VAL A 341 -12.18 -3.11 32.62
C VAL A 341 -11.83 -2.67 34.03
N ASN A 342 -11.42 -3.61 34.89
CA ASN A 342 -11.04 -3.34 36.28
C ASN A 342 -12.10 -2.52 37.05
N GLY A 343 -13.38 -2.86 36.89
CA GLY A 343 -14.49 -2.13 37.53
C GLY A 343 -14.86 -0.79 36.88
N THR A 344 -14.15 -0.35 35.84
CA THR A 344 -14.38 0.93 35.17
C THR A 344 -15.10 0.73 33.85
N LYS A 345 -16.30 1.32 33.73
CA LYS A 345 -17.06 1.32 32.48
C LYS A 345 -16.42 2.24 31.45
N ARG A 346 -16.30 1.75 30.22
CA ARG A 346 -15.69 2.41 29.08
C ARG A 346 -16.60 2.38 27.87
N LYS A 347 -16.30 3.24 26.90
CA LYS A 347 -17.01 3.35 25.63
C LYS A 347 -16.00 3.32 24.48
N ALA A 348 -16.36 2.63 23.41
CA ALA A 348 -15.58 2.59 22.19
C ALA A 348 -16.50 2.79 20.98
N GLU A 349 -16.06 3.60 20.01
CA GLU A 349 -16.79 3.83 18.78
C GLU A 349 -16.59 2.64 17.82
N VAL A 350 -17.66 2.03 17.33
CA VAL A 350 -17.56 0.90 16.40
C VAL A 350 -17.04 1.42 15.05
N ALA A 351 -15.88 0.91 14.63
CA ALA A 351 -15.22 1.32 13.40
C ALA A 351 -15.53 0.37 12.23
N ILE A 352 -15.63 -0.94 12.49
CA ILE A 352 -15.86 -1.95 11.46
C ILE A 352 -16.80 -3.04 11.97
N LEU A 353 -17.85 -3.30 11.20
CA LEU A 353 -18.67 -4.51 11.31
C LEU A 353 -18.03 -5.63 10.47
N LEU A 354 -17.72 -6.76 11.10
CA LEU A 354 -17.02 -7.88 10.42
C LEU A 354 -17.98 -8.97 9.99
N GLY A 355 -18.92 -9.30 10.87
CA GLY A 355 -19.87 -10.38 10.73
C GLY A 355 -20.85 -10.34 9.57
N ARG A 356 -21.01 -11.44 8.85
CA ARG A 356 -22.10 -11.60 7.87
C ARG A 356 -23.48 -11.52 8.52
N LYS A 357 -23.62 -11.97 9.77
CA LYS A 357 -24.87 -11.87 10.53
C LYS A 357 -25.31 -10.43 10.82
N TRP A 358 -24.45 -9.43 10.67
CA TRP A 358 -24.90 -8.02 10.68
C TRP A 358 -25.79 -7.69 9.49
N TYR A 359 -25.61 -8.37 8.37
CA TYR A 359 -26.28 -8.02 7.11
C TYR A 359 -27.42 -8.96 6.75
N SER A 360 -27.44 -10.18 7.30
CA SER A 360 -28.49 -11.16 7.02
C SER A 360 -29.67 -11.09 8.00
N ASP A 361 -29.55 -10.31 9.07
CA ASP A 361 -30.54 -10.27 10.14
C ASP A 361 -31.50 -9.09 9.95
N SER A 362 -32.78 -9.40 9.67
CA SER A 362 -33.81 -8.40 9.40
C SER A 362 -34.08 -7.48 10.58
N ASP A 363 -33.95 -7.97 11.81
CA ASP A 363 -34.22 -7.20 13.03
C ASP A 363 -33.13 -6.16 13.25
N TRP A 364 -31.90 -6.47 12.86
CA TRP A 364 -30.82 -5.48 12.85
C TRP A 364 -31.06 -4.40 11.81
N GLN A 365 -31.46 -4.79 10.60
CA GLN A 365 -31.72 -3.83 9.53
C GLN A 365 -32.85 -2.86 9.90
N SER A 366 -33.93 -3.34 10.56
CA SER A 366 -35.01 -2.46 11.00
C SER A 366 -34.57 -1.46 12.08
N MET A 367 -33.73 -1.88 13.03
CA MET A 367 -33.19 -0.98 14.07
C MET A 367 -32.30 0.15 13.50
N VAL A 368 -31.50 -0.13 12.48
CA VAL A 368 -30.58 0.86 11.88
C VAL A 368 -31.30 1.77 10.89
N TYR A 369 -32.23 1.24 10.10
CA TYR A 369 -32.87 1.97 9.00
C TYR A 369 -34.27 2.50 9.34
N GLY A 370 -34.82 2.18 10.51
CA GLY A 370 -36.07 2.78 11.02
C GLY A 370 -37.30 2.44 10.17
N HIS A 371 -37.43 1.19 9.74
CA HIS A 371 -38.62 0.70 9.04
C HIS A 371 -39.80 0.42 9.96
#